data_AF-W2IVJ0-F1
#
_entry.id   AF-W2IVJ0-F1
#
_cell.length_a   1.000
_cell.length_b   1.000
_cell.length_c   1.000
_cell.angle_alpha   90.00
_cell.angle_beta   90.00
_cell.angle_gamma   90.00
#
_symmetry.space_group_name_H-M   'P 1'
#
loop_
_entity.id
_entity.type
_entity.pdbx_description
1 polymer ?
#
loop_
_entity_poly.entity_id
_entity_poly.type
_entity_poly.pdbx_seq_one_letter_code
_entity_poly.pdbx_strand_id
1 'polypeptide(L)'
;MRLPGVLTVTMFWAIDQSSASDATFTHPLNGWYPCDEYTFSGLGSYSGEGKGAECAIYTAPLCYPGICEAAEFADPTIDVFVKQLPATFGDAKTAHNVWLIQGGPGHSSIALESDMVDLHERLKEAVNMYTMDHRGTGRRTLFDCVAAQTTTTGSLWGREKKSSEVPACAKICG
;
A
#
# COMPACT_ATOMS: atom_id res chain seq x y z
N MET A 1 35.50 64.83 -31.75
CA MET A 1 35.04 63.50 -32.19
C MET A 1 34.59 62.71 -30.97
N ARG A 2 33.28 62.44 -30.84
CA ARG A 2 32.68 61.67 -29.75
C ARG A 2 32.62 60.20 -30.19
N LEU A 3 33.19 59.27 -29.41
CA LEU A 3 33.00 57.83 -29.63
C LEU A 3 31.59 57.40 -29.16
N PRO A 4 30.90 56.49 -29.87
CA PRO A 4 29.63 55.94 -29.41
C PRO A 4 29.89 54.86 -28.33
N GLY A 5 29.16 54.96 -27.22
CA GLY A 5 29.17 53.97 -26.15
C GLY A 5 28.45 52.69 -26.58
N VAL A 6 29.13 51.55 -26.43
CA VAL A 6 28.56 50.22 -26.67
C VAL A 6 27.81 49.79 -25.40
N LEU A 7 26.51 49.56 -25.53
CA LEU A 7 25.64 49.06 -24.46
C LEU A 7 25.54 47.52 -24.60
N THR A 8 26.18 46.78 -23.69
CA THR A 8 26.08 45.33 -23.62
C THR A 8 24.89 44.93 -22.73
N VAL A 9 23.90 44.25 -23.30
CA VAL A 9 22.76 43.66 -22.57
C VAL A 9 23.07 42.18 -22.32
N THR A 10 23.26 41.79 -21.05
CA THR A 10 23.42 40.40 -20.65
C THR A 10 22.08 39.83 -20.19
N MET A 11 21.56 38.87 -20.95
CA MET A 11 20.32 38.16 -20.63
C MET A 11 20.65 37.00 -19.66
N PHE A 12 20.27 37.14 -18.39
CA PHE A 12 20.40 36.07 -17.41
C PHE A 12 19.24 35.10 -17.59
N TRP A 13 19.52 33.88 -18.06
CA TRP A 13 18.56 32.78 -18.00
C TRP A 13 18.56 32.22 -16.57
N ALA A 14 17.46 32.40 -15.86
CA ALA A 14 17.21 31.67 -14.63
C ALA A 14 16.86 30.23 -15.01
N ILE A 15 17.70 29.28 -14.58
CA ILE A 15 17.41 27.86 -14.69
C ILE A 15 16.57 27.54 -13.45
N ASP A 16 15.25 27.43 -13.60
CA ASP A 16 14.40 26.89 -12.55
C ASP A 16 14.76 25.42 -12.35
N GLN A 17 15.57 25.14 -11.32
CA GLN A 17 15.79 23.78 -10.85
C GLN A 17 14.58 23.40 -10.00
N SER A 18 13.60 22.74 -10.61
CA SER A 18 12.57 22.02 -9.87
C SER A 18 13.24 20.90 -9.08
N SER A 19 13.45 21.12 -7.79
CA SER A 19 13.89 20.09 -6.87
C SER A 19 12.75 19.09 -6.70
N ALA A 20 12.86 17.93 -7.35
CA ALA A 20 12.07 16.77 -7.00
C ALA A 20 12.47 16.38 -5.56
N SER A 21 11.54 16.52 -4.63
CA SER A 21 11.73 16.07 -3.25
C SER A 21 11.86 14.56 -3.26
N ASP A 22 13.10 14.07 -3.15
CA ASP A 22 13.39 12.65 -2.98
C ASP A 22 12.88 12.25 -1.59
N ALA A 23 11.62 11.81 -1.52
CA ALA A 23 10.99 11.33 -0.31
C ALA A 23 11.72 10.05 0.12
N THR A 24 12.78 10.25 0.89
CA THR A 24 13.54 9.21 1.56
C THR A 24 12.68 8.69 2.70
N PHE A 25 11.83 7.70 2.42
CA PHE A 25 11.05 6.96 3.42
C PHE A 25 12.01 6.18 4.30
N THR A 26 12.45 6.78 5.40
CA THR A 26 13.53 6.23 6.23
C THR A 26 13.15 4.92 6.93
N HIS A 27 11.86 4.61 7.11
CA HIS A 27 11.38 3.27 7.45
C HIS A 27 9.97 3.04 6.88
N PRO A 28 9.82 2.38 5.72
CA PRO A 28 8.51 2.22 5.09
C PRO A 28 7.64 1.17 5.79
N LEU A 29 8.17 0.35 6.70
CA LEU A 29 7.39 -0.57 7.54
C LEU A 29 7.40 -0.07 8.99
N ASN A 30 6.23 0.02 9.62
CA ASN A 30 6.08 0.54 11.00
C ASN A 30 6.48 -0.45 12.11
N GLY A 31 7.02 -1.62 11.75
CA GLY A 31 7.35 -2.70 12.69
C GLY A 31 6.20 -3.69 12.88
N TRP A 32 6.57 -4.91 13.27
CA TRP A 32 5.61 -5.99 13.52
C TRP A 32 5.00 -5.86 14.91
N TYR A 33 3.68 -5.99 14.99
CA TYR A 33 2.93 -6.03 16.24
C TYR A 33 1.97 -7.23 16.27
N PRO A 34 1.71 -7.84 17.44
CA PRO A 34 0.78 -8.96 17.54
C PRO A 34 -0.63 -8.58 17.05
N CYS A 35 -1.29 -9.50 16.36
CA CYS A 35 -2.68 -9.34 15.91
C CYS A 35 -3.41 -10.68 15.89
N ASP A 36 -4.74 -10.63 15.74
CA ASP A 36 -5.54 -11.85 15.62
C ASP A 36 -5.27 -12.53 14.27
N GLU A 37 -5.21 -13.87 14.29
CA GLU A 37 -5.13 -14.69 13.08
C GLU A 37 -6.32 -14.42 12.15
N TYR A 38 -7.52 -14.32 12.74
CA TYR A 38 -8.77 -14.00 12.05
C TYR A 38 -9.28 -12.61 12.44
N THR A 39 -9.58 -11.78 11.45
CA THR A 39 -10.09 -10.41 11.65
C THR A 39 -11.50 -10.40 12.26
N PHE A 40 -12.30 -11.47 12.07
CA PHE A 40 -13.65 -11.61 12.64
C PHE A 40 -13.71 -12.77 13.64
N SER A 41 -13.12 -12.60 14.81
CA SER A 41 -13.02 -13.60 15.89
C SER A 41 -14.32 -13.78 16.71
N GLY A 42 -15.48 -13.36 16.19
CA GLY A 42 -16.76 -13.30 16.92
C GLY A 42 -17.65 -14.55 16.92
N LEU A 43 -17.23 -15.67 16.31
CA LEU A 43 -18.01 -16.91 16.30
C LEU A 43 -17.20 -18.10 16.81
N GLY A 44 -17.21 -18.28 18.13
CA GLY A 44 -17.11 -19.58 18.81
C GLY A 44 -15.95 -20.51 18.44
N SER A 45 -14.82 -20.32 19.13
CA SER A 45 -13.80 -21.31 19.57
C SER A 45 -13.60 -22.61 18.77
N TYR A 46 -12.36 -22.79 18.27
CA TYR A 46 -11.66 -24.07 18.40
C TYR A 46 -10.32 -23.84 19.11
N SER A 47 -10.02 -24.78 19.99
CA SER A 47 -8.91 -24.82 20.95
C SER A 47 -7.53 -24.54 20.36
N GLY A 48 -6.91 -23.47 20.84
CA GLY A 48 -5.51 -23.13 20.60
C GLY A 48 -5.33 -21.65 20.88
N GLU A 49 -4.42 -21.27 21.76
CA GLU A 49 -4.11 -19.87 21.98
C GLU A 49 -3.68 -19.24 20.64
N GLY A 50 -4.41 -18.23 20.13
CA GLY A 50 -4.02 -17.49 18.92
C GLY A 50 -2.69 -16.79 19.12
N LYS A 51 -1.58 -17.47 18.81
CA LYS A 51 -0.23 -17.06 19.18
C LYS A 51 0.70 -17.26 18.01
N GLY A 52 0.67 -16.31 17.08
CA GLY A 52 1.67 -16.28 16.02
C GLY A 52 1.48 -15.17 15.01
N ALA A 53 0.26 -14.69 14.78
CA ALA A 53 0.05 -13.65 13.79
C ALA A 53 0.66 -12.31 14.20
N GLU A 54 1.42 -11.74 13.29
CA GLU A 54 1.98 -10.41 13.40
C GLU A 54 1.49 -9.56 12.23
N CYS A 55 1.19 -8.31 12.51
CA CYS A 55 0.72 -7.35 11.54
C CYS A 55 1.64 -6.15 11.49
N ALA A 56 1.66 -5.48 10.34
CA ALA A 56 2.43 -4.27 10.12
C ALA A 56 1.76 -3.41 9.06
N ILE A 57 2.11 -2.13 9.04
CA ILE A 57 1.72 -1.18 8.01
C ILE A 57 2.96 -0.83 7.20
N TYR A 58 2.87 -1.05 5.89
CA TYR A 58 3.85 -0.60 4.92
C TYR A 58 3.35 0.68 4.26
N THR A 59 4.02 1.80 4.51
CA THR A 59 3.76 3.09 3.87
C THR A 59 4.57 3.18 2.58
N ALA A 60 3.86 3.27 1.46
CA ALA A 60 4.42 3.43 0.12
C ALA A 60 4.12 4.84 -0.42
N PRO A 61 4.88 5.37 -1.40
CA PRO A 61 4.45 6.57 -2.10
C PRO A 61 3.14 6.28 -2.85
N LEU A 62 2.21 7.25 -2.91
CA LEU A 62 1.00 7.18 -3.72
C LEU A 62 1.34 7.16 -5.21
N CYS A 63 2.27 8.04 -5.61
CA CYS A 63 2.85 8.11 -6.94
C CYS A 63 4.36 7.88 -6.90
N TYR A 64 4.84 6.93 -7.70
CA TYR A 64 6.27 6.71 -7.84
C TYR A 64 6.88 7.75 -8.80
N PRO A 65 8.09 8.26 -8.50
CA PRO A 65 8.78 9.23 -9.34
C PRO A 65 8.87 8.79 -10.81
N GLY A 66 8.54 9.69 -11.73
CA GLY A 66 8.59 9.42 -13.18
C GLY A 66 7.43 8.58 -13.73
N ILE A 67 6.50 8.11 -12.89
CA ILE A 67 5.29 7.38 -13.32
C ILE A 67 4.04 8.27 -13.23
N CYS A 68 3.87 8.99 -12.12
CA CYS A 68 2.79 9.95 -11.94
C CYS A 68 3.15 11.02 -10.91
N GLU A 69 2.33 12.08 -10.87
CA GLU A 69 2.39 13.12 -9.86
C GLU A 69 1.14 13.00 -8.97
N ALA A 70 1.35 13.00 -7.65
CA ALA A 70 0.25 13.11 -6.70
C ALA A 70 -0.34 14.53 -6.77
N ALA A 71 -1.66 14.65 -6.66
CA ALA A 71 -2.28 15.98 -6.61
C ALA A 71 -1.85 16.70 -5.32
N GLU A 72 -1.69 18.03 -5.36
CA GLU A 72 -1.25 18.82 -4.18
C GLU A 72 -2.15 18.63 -2.95
N PHE A 73 -3.43 18.32 -3.15
CA PHE A 73 -4.40 18.12 -2.08
C PHE A 73 -4.49 16.66 -1.60
N ALA A 74 -3.83 15.71 -2.26
CA ALA A 74 -3.83 14.30 -1.90
C ALA A 74 -2.67 13.99 -0.95
N ASP A 75 -2.85 12.98 -0.10
CA ASP A 75 -1.75 12.41 0.67
C ASP A 75 -0.74 11.81 -0.32
N PRO A 76 0.56 12.18 -0.28
CA PRO A 76 1.55 11.65 -1.19
C PRO A 76 1.92 10.18 -0.89
N THR A 77 1.31 9.58 0.13
CA THR A 77 1.59 8.24 0.63
C THR A 77 0.35 7.37 0.66
N ILE A 78 0.56 6.07 0.78
CA ILE A 78 -0.50 5.09 0.95
C ILE A 78 -0.05 4.00 1.91
N ASP A 79 -0.88 3.76 2.92
CA ASP A 79 -0.66 2.71 3.89
C ASP A 79 -1.22 1.39 3.37
N VAL A 80 -0.39 0.36 3.46
CA VAL A 80 -0.71 -1.00 3.06
C VAL A 80 -0.65 -1.87 4.29
N PHE A 81 -1.75 -2.55 4.60
CA PHE A 81 -1.77 -3.53 5.66
C PHE A 81 -1.04 -4.81 5.21
N VAL A 82 -0.17 -5.33 6.09
CA VAL A 82 0.54 -6.60 5.93
C VAL A 82 0.30 -7.45 7.17
N LYS A 83 0.12 -8.76 6.97
CA LYS A 83 0.03 -9.77 8.03
C LYS A 83 0.98 -10.91 7.72
N GLN A 84 1.59 -11.47 8.75
CA GLN A 84 2.40 -12.67 8.67
C GLN A 84 2.02 -13.70 9.74
N LEU A 85 2.22 -14.97 9.41
CA LEU A 85 2.36 -16.08 10.35
C LEU A 85 3.83 -16.53 10.24
N PRO A 86 4.69 -16.21 11.23
CA PRO A 86 6.08 -16.64 11.22
C PRO A 86 6.20 -18.15 11.35
N ALA A 87 7.22 -18.72 10.73
CA ALA A 87 7.58 -20.12 10.93
C ALA A 87 7.93 -20.38 12.40
N THR A 88 7.35 -21.42 12.98
CA THR A 88 7.65 -21.89 14.34
C THR A 88 8.55 -23.12 14.32
N PHE A 89 8.57 -23.86 13.19
CA PHE A 89 9.47 -24.98 12.97
C PHE A 89 10.79 -24.47 12.38
N GLY A 90 11.79 -24.28 13.24
CA GLY A 90 13.12 -23.78 12.87
C GLY A 90 13.29 -22.29 13.15
N ASP A 91 14.16 -21.61 12.40
CA ASP A 91 14.38 -20.16 12.53
C ASP A 91 13.61 -19.40 11.44
N ALA A 92 12.60 -18.63 11.85
CA ALA A 92 11.79 -17.76 10.99
C ALA A 92 12.64 -16.83 10.10
N LYS A 93 13.84 -16.42 10.54
CA LYS A 93 14.72 -15.55 9.73
C LYS A 93 15.30 -16.25 8.51
N THR A 94 15.29 -17.58 8.50
CA THR A 94 15.89 -18.42 7.44
C THR A 94 14.85 -19.29 6.72
N ALA A 95 13.62 -19.34 7.24
CA ALA A 95 12.52 -20.06 6.63
C ALA A 95 12.14 -19.48 5.26
N HIS A 96 11.55 -20.32 4.40
CA HIS A 96 11.01 -19.85 3.13
C HIS A 96 9.78 -18.96 3.36
N ASN A 97 9.58 -17.98 2.48
CA ASN A 97 8.46 -17.05 2.55
C ASN A 97 7.42 -17.40 1.48
N VAL A 98 6.16 -17.52 1.88
CA VAL A 98 5.03 -17.76 0.98
C VAL A 98 4.05 -16.59 1.09
N TRP A 99 3.70 -15.98 -0.05
CA TRP A 99 2.76 -14.87 -0.11
C TRP A 99 1.42 -15.32 -0.69
N LEU A 100 0.35 -15.15 0.07
CA LEU A 100 -1.03 -15.33 -0.38
C LEU A 100 -1.60 -13.95 -0.71
N ILE A 101 -1.90 -13.73 -1.98
CA ILE A 101 -2.34 -12.45 -2.51
C ILE A 101 -3.76 -12.59 -3.03
N GLN A 102 -4.65 -11.73 -2.53
CA GLN A 102 -6.05 -11.78 -2.93
C GLN A 102 -6.21 -11.34 -4.38
N GLY A 103 -7.01 -12.10 -5.13
CA GLY A 103 -7.37 -11.77 -6.51
C GLY A 103 -8.49 -10.74 -6.59
N GLY A 104 -8.87 -10.39 -7.82
CA GLY A 104 -9.89 -9.38 -8.11
C GLY A 104 -9.48 -7.95 -7.67
N PRO A 105 -9.96 -6.91 -8.34
CA PRO A 105 -9.77 -5.55 -7.84
C PRO A 105 -10.69 -5.30 -6.63
N GLY A 106 -10.12 -4.81 -5.53
CA GLY A 106 -10.89 -4.33 -4.37
C GLY A 106 -11.26 -5.39 -3.31
N HIS A 107 -10.87 -6.66 -3.48
CA HIS A 107 -11.02 -7.65 -2.40
C HIS A 107 -9.86 -7.56 -1.40
N SER A 108 -10.21 -7.61 -0.11
CA SER A 108 -9.24 -7.63 0.98
C SER A 108 -8.69 -9.03 1.23
N SER A 109 -7.44 -9.09 1.69
CA SER A 109 -6.79 -10.31 2.16
C SER A 109 -7.46 -10.97 3.37
N ILE A 110 -8.46 -10.35 4.01
CA ILE A 110 -9.27 -10.99 5.05
C ILE A 110 -9.87 -12.32 4.55
N ALA A 111 -10.25 -12.38 3.27
CA ALA A 111 -10.80 -13.60 2.66
C ALA A 111 -9.80 -14.77 2.61
N LEU A 112 -8.50 -14.50 2.75
CA LEU A 112 -7.42 -15.48 2.70
C LEU A 112 -6.95 -15.92 4.09
N GLU A 113 -7.46 -15.34 5.18
CA GLU A 113 -6.93 -15.62 6.52
C GLU A 113 -7.12 -17.09 6.94
N SER A 114 -8.25 -17.70 6.56
CA SER A 114 -8.46 -19.15 6.78
C SER A 114 -7.50 -19.99 5.94
N ASP A 115 -7.34 -19.68 4.66
CA ASP A 115 -6.42 -20.42 3.78
C ASP A 115 -4.97 -20.27 4.22
N MET A 116 -4.63 -19.10 4.79
CA MET A 116 -3.31 -18.80 5.34
C MET A 116 -3.01 -19.68 6.55
N VAL A 117 -3.94 -19.81 7.51
CA VAL A 117 -3.78 -20.69 8.67
C VAL A 117 -3.73 -22.16 8.24
N ASP A 118 -4.68 -22.61 7.43
CA ASP A 118 -4.76 -23.99 6.95
C ASP A 118 -3.49 -24.43 6.21
N LEU A 119 -2.95 -23.55 5.36
CA LEU A 119 -1.72 -23.86 4.63
C LEU A 119 -0.49 -23.83 5.55
N HIS A 120 -0.44 -22.92 6.53
CA HIS A 120 0.66 -22.85 7.51
C HIS A 120 0.75 -24.17 8.28
N GLU A 121 -0.38 -24.67 8.75
CA GLU A 121 -0.48 -25.96 9.44
C GLU A 121 -0.09 -27.14 8.53
N ARG A 122 -0.59 -27.17 7.28
CA ARG A 122 -0.25 -28.23 6.31
C ARG A 122 1.23 -28.26 5.95
N LEU A 123 1.89 -27.11 5.96
CA LEU A 123 3.33 -26.96 5.79
C LEU A 123 4.11 -27.15 7.09
N LYS A 124 3.43 -27.61 8.16
CA LYS A 124 4.01 -27.90 9.47
C LYS A 124 4.73 -26.70 10.07
N GLU A 125 4.21 -25.51 9.81
CA GLU A 125 4.71 -24.24 10.36
C GLU A 125 6.20 -23.99 10.03
N ALA A 126 6.69 -24.56 8.92
CA ALA A 126 8.09 -24.50 8.50
C ALA A 126 8.39 -23.34 7.53
N VAL A 127 7.39 -22.52 7.21
CA VAL A 127 7.49 -21.37 6.30
C VAL A 127 6.87 -20.16 6.95
N ASN A 128 7.39 -18.97 6.64
CA ASN A 128 6.69 -17.74 6.97
C ASN A 128 5.60 -17.53 5.92
N MET A 129 4.36 -17.37 6.37
CA MET A 129 3.26 -17.00 5.51
C MET A 129 2.99 -15.51 5.59
N TYR A 130 2.70 -14.90 4.45
CA TYR A 130 2.41 -13.48 4.33
C TYR A 130 1.13 -13.25 3.56
N THR A 131 0.42 -12.21 3.92
CA THR A 131 -0.65 -11.64 3.10
C THR A 131 -0.66 -10.12 3.26
N MET A 132 -1.28 -9.44 2.31
CA MET A 132 -1.40 -7.99 2.32
C MET A 132 -2.69 -7.56 1.66
N ASP A 133 -3.24 -6.44 2.11
CA ASP A 133 -4.26 -5.77 1.33
C ASP A 133 -3.60 -5.04 0.16
N HIS A 134 -4.16 -5.14 -1.05
CA HIS A 134 -3.68 -4.32 -2.17
C HIS A 134 -3.79 -2.84 -1.83
N ARG A 135 -2.92 -2.02 -2.44
CA ARG A 135 -2.98 -0.55 -2.35
C ARG A 135 -4.41 -0.08 -2.64
N GLY A 136 -4.95 0.75 -1.75
CA GLY A 136 -6.30 1.28 -1.91
C GLY A 136 -7.41 0.29 -1.55
N THR A 137 -7.12 -0.83 -0.89
CA THR A 137 -8.07 -1.91 -0.58
C THR A 137 -8.00 -2.32 0.89
N GLY A 138 -9.08 -2.89 1.41
CA GLY A 138 -9.09 -3.53 2.74
C GLY A 138 -8.93 -2.55 3.90
N ARG A 139 -7.98 -2.83 4.79
CA ARG A 139 -7.92 -2.25 6.14
C ARG A 139 -7.19 -0.92 6.24
N ARG A 140 -6.49 -0.48 5.20
CA ARG A 140 -5.75 0.79 5.17
C ARG A 140 -5.92 1.54 3.86
N THR A 141 -5.99 2.86 3.98
CA THR A 141 -6.15 3.84 2.89
C THR A 141 -7.08 3.33 1.77
N LEU A 142 -8.24 2.80 2.15
CA LEU A 142 -9.22 2.26 1.22
C LEU A 142 -9.68 3.39 0.30
N PHE A 143 -9.52 3.25 -1.02
CA PHE A 143 -10.05 4.30 -1.91
C PHE A 143 -11.58 4.29 -1.83
N ASP A 144 -12.15 5.37 -1.34
CA ASP A 144 -13.58 5.60 -1.31
C ASP A 144 -13.98 6.35 -2.59
N CYS A 145 -14.35 5.57 -3.60
CA CYS A 145 -14.71 6.08 -4.92
C CYS A 145 -16.04 6.87 -4.94
N VAL A 146 -16.74 7.04 -3.81
CA VAL A 146 -17.91 7.91 -3.72
C VAL A 146 -17.55 9.38 -4.02
N ALA A 147 -16.32 9.81 -3.76
CA ALA A 147 -15.84 11.13 -4.21
C ALA A 147 -15.60 11.21 -5.74
N ALA A 148 -15.16 10.11 -6.37
CA ALA A 148 -14.96 10.03 -7.82
C ALA A 148 -16.28 9.93 -8.62
N GLN A 149 -17.39 9.58 -7.97
CA GLN A 149 -18.74 9.55 -8.55
C GLN A 149 -19.23 10.94 -9.01
N THR A 150 -18.60 12.02 -8.55
CA THR A 150 -18.90 13.39 -9.02
C THR A 150 -18.33 13.70 -10.41
N THR A 151 -17.36 12.92 -10.89
CA THR A 151 -16.70 13.13 -12.20
C THR A 151 -16.83 11.95 -13.16
N THR A 152 -17.18 10.75 -12.66
CA THR A 152 -17.44 9.54 -13.45
C THR A 152 -18.60 8.75 -12.86
N THR A 153 -19.50 8.21 -13.68
CA THR A 153 -20.58 7.33 -13.20
C THR A 153 -19.96 6.11 -12.53
N GLY A 154 -19.90 6.08 -11.20
CA GLY A 154 -19.22 4.98 -10.54
C GLY A 154 -20.03 3.69 -10.58
N SER A 155 -19.32 2.58 -10.44
CA SER A 155 -19.82 1.22 -10.47
C SER A 155 -21.08 0.99 -9.63
N LEU A 156 -22.06 0.31 -10.23
CA LEU A 156 -23.26 -0.24 -9.56
C LEU A 156 -22.94 -1.29 -8.46
N TRP A 157 -21.67 -1.67 -8.27
CA TRP A 157 -21.22 -2.83 -7.50
C TRP A 157 -20.59 -2.51 -6.13
N GLY A 158 -20.69 -1.27 -5.64
CA GLY A 158 -20.28 -0.92 -4.28
C GLY A 158 -18.77 -1.01 -4.04
N ARG A 159 -18.33 -1.90 -3.12
CA ARG A 159 -16.91 -2.07 -2.74
C ARG A 159 -16.05 -2.78 -3.79
N GLU A 160 -16.68 -3.44 -4.77
CA GLU A 160 -15.97 -3.96 -5.93
C GLU A 160 -15.63 -2.82 -6.89
N LYS A 161 -14.33 -2.58 -7.06
CA LYS A 161 -13.82 -1.53 -7.94
C LYS A 161 -13.62 -2.10 -9.32
N LYS A 162 -14.18 -1.47 -10.36
CA LYS A 162 -13.75 -1.82 -11.71
C LYS A 162 -12.29 -1.37 -11.87
N SER A 163 -11.49 -2.19 -12.55
CA SER A 163 -10.09 -1.82 -12.84
C SER A 163 -9.97 -0.44 -13.50
N SER A 164 -10.95 -0.06 -14.33
CA SER A 164 -11.02 1.26 -14.98
C SER A 164 -11.23 2.45 -14.03
N GLU A 165 -11.73 2.22 -12.82
CA GLU A 165 -12.04 3.28 -11.83
C GLU A 165 -10.86 3.57 -10.91
N VAL A 166 -9.95 2.61 -10.74
CA VAL A 166 -8.79 2.70 -9.84
C VAL A 166 -7.93 3.95 -10.10
N PRO A 167 -7.58 4.32 -11.35
CA PRO A 167 -6.78 5.51 -11.60
C PRO A 167 -7.46 6.82 -11.18
N ALA A 168 -8.78 6.89 -11.27
CA ALA A 168 -9.54 8.09 -10.87
C ALA A 168 -9.60 8.20 -9.34
N CYS A 169 -9.89 7.09 -8.64
CA CYS A 169 -9.97 7.12 -7.18
C CYS A 169 -8.59 7.37 -6.53
N ALA A 170 -7.52 6.82 -7.10
CA ALA A 170 -6.15 7.04 -6.61
C ALA A 170 -5.69 8.50 -6.68
N LYS A 171 -6.29 9.34 -7.53
CA LYS A 171 -5.93 10.77 -7.64
C LYS A 171 -6.59 11.65 -6.58
N ILE A 172 -7.66 11.18 -5.95
CA ILE A 172 -8.55 11.99 -5.11
C ILE A 172 -8.50 11.53 -3.64
N CYS A 173 -8.16 10.27 -3.38
CA CYS A 173 -8.06 9.74 -2.03
C CYS A 173 -6.65 9.93 -1.47
N GLY A 174 -6.51 10.96 -0.62
CA GLY A 174 -5.50 11.10 0.43
C GLY A 174 -6.13 10.83 1.78
#